data_AF-A0A1W2A850-F1
#
_entry.id   AF-A0A1W2A850-F1
#
_cell.length_a   1.000
_cell.length_b   1.000
_cell.length_c   1.000
_cell.angle_alpha   90.00
_cell.angle_beta   90.00
_cell.angle_gamma   90.00
#
_symmetry.space_group_name_H-M   'P 1'
#
loop_
_entity.id
_entity.type
_entity.pdbx_description
1 polymer ?
#
loop_
_entity_poly.entity_id
_entity_poly.type
_entity_poly.pdbx_seq_one_letter_code
_entity_poly.pdbx_strand_id
1 'polypeptide(L)'
;MNKFAAATLIAVLAGSSAAFALEPIPGSLTYGGANVQLQKAPAGSSFEHAFITSTGDRAIETYRVNADKTVTLVTRDHSESN
;
A
#
# COMPACT_ATOMS: atom_id res chain seq x y z
N MET A 1 11.01 -46.75 38.53
CA MET A 1 10.38 -45.48 38.93
C MET A 1 11.47 -44.43 38.75
N ASN A 2 11.47 -43.46 37.84
CA ASN A 2 10.41 -42.58 37.34
C ASN A 2 10.63 -42.21 35.86
N LYS A 3 9.51 -41.96 35.17
CA LYS A 3 9.41 -41.53 33.78
C LYS A 3 9.43 -40.00 33.77
N PHE A 4 10.46 -39.37 33.20
CA PHE A 4 10.46 -37.92 32.99
C PHE A 4 10.01 -37.63 31.56
N ALA A 5 8.75 -37.27 31.42
CA ALA A 5 8.18 -36.77 30.18
C ALA A 5 8.63 -35.31 30.00
N ALA A 6 9.52 -35.06 29.03
CA ALA A 6 9.89 -33.71 28.62
C ALA A 6 8.88 -33.25 27.55
N ALA A 7 8.00 -32.33 27.91
CA ALA A 7 7.01 -31.75 27.01
C ALA A 7 7.68 -30.68 26.12
N THR A 8 7.51 -30.85 24.82
CA THR A 8 7.95 -29.97 23.73
C THR A 8 7.16 -28.67 23.73
N LEU A 9 7.84 -27.51 23.68
CA LEU A 9 7.19 -26.22 23.40
C LEU A 9 7.77 -25.63 22.12
N ILE A 10 7.07 -25.85 20.99
CA ILE A 10 7.38 -25.20 19.72
C ILE A 10 6.53 -23.93 19.65
N ALA A 11 7.15 -22.78 19.90
CA ALA A 11 6.51 -21.49 19.68
C ALA A 11 6.51 -21.16 18.19
N VAL A 12 5.37 -21.33 17.52
CA VAL A 12 5.17 -20.81 16.16
C VAL A 12 4.92 -19.31 16.27
N LEU A 13 5.94 -18.51 15.94
CA LEU A 13 5.78 -17.09 15.69
C LEU A 13 5.04 -16.92 14.36
N ALA A 14 3.72 -16.71 14.43
CA ALA A 14 2.95 -16.23 13.30
C ALA A 14 3.36 -14.76 13.04
N GLY A 15 4.39 -14.58 12.21
CA GLY A 15 4.79 -13.28 11.71
C GLY A 15 3.69 -12.73 10.79
N SER A 16 2.80 -11.90 11.32
CA SER A 16 1.89 -11.10 10.52
C SER A 16 2.74 -10.06 9.76
N SER A 17 3.08 -10.35 8.51
CA SER A 17 3.60 -9.32 7.60
C SER A 17 2.48 -8.30 7.39
N ALA A 18 2.52 -7.20 8.14
CA ALA A 18 1.75 -6.02 7.81
C ALA A 18 2.25 -5.56 6.44
N ALA A 19 1.45 -5.83 5.39
CA ALA A 19 1.69 -5.22 4.10
C ALA A 19 1.55 -3.71 4.31
N PHE A 20 2.68 -3.01 4.30
CA PHE A 20 2.74 -1.55 4.39
C PHE A 20 2.16 -0.96 3.10
N ALA A 21 0.83 -0.99 2.99
CA ALA A 21 0.14 -0.17 2.01
C ALA A 21 0.36 1.29 2.42
N LEU A 22 1.00 2.07 1.55
CA LEU A 22 1.18 3.50 1.78
C LEU A 22 -0.18 4.13 2.04
N GLU A 23 -0.35 4.74 3.22
CA GLU A 23 -1.61 5.36 3.58
C GLU A 23 -1.89 6.54 2.61
N PRO A 24 -3.07 6.55 1.98
CA PRO A 24 -3.48 7.65 1.11
C PRO A 24 -3.56 8.96 1.89
N ILE A 25 -3.14 10.07 1.27
CA ILE A 25 -3.24 11.42 1.85
C ILE A 25 -4.37 12.20 1.17
N PRO A 26 -4.86 13.32 1.75
CA PRO A 26 -5.84 14.16 1.09
C PRO A 26 -5.36 14.56 -0.32
N GLY A 27 -6.09 14.14 -1.35
CA GLY A 27 -5.74 14.34 -2.76
C GLY A 27 -5.27 13.08 -3.52
N SER A 28 -4.93 12.00 -2.80
CA SER A 28 -4.69 10.68 -3.37
C SER A 28 -5.98 10.10 -3.98
N LEU A 29 -5.84 9.29 -5.03
CA LEU A 29 -6.97 8.61 -5.67
C LEU A 29 -7.64 7.59 -4.75
N THR A 30 -6.89 6.98 -3.84
CA THR A 30 -7.40 5.98 -2.88
C THR A 30 -7.74 6.59 -1.51
N TYR A 31 -7.75 7.92 -1.38
CA TYR A 31 -8.03 8.60 -0.12
C TYR A 31 -9.42 8.28 0.43
N GLY A 32 -9.52 8.04 1.75
CA GLY A 32 -10.79 7.74 2.42
C GLY A 32 -11.42 6.40 2.04
N GLY A 33 -10.66 5.46 1.47
CA GLY A 33 -11.19 4.17 1.00
C GLY A 33 -11.83 4.26 -0.39
N ALA A 34 -11.52 5.31 -1.16
CA ALA A 34 -11.99 5.45 -2.53
C ALA A 34 -11.49 4.29 -3.41
N ASN A 35 -12.44 3.64 -4.11
CA ASN A 35 -12.15 2.55 -5.04
C ASN A 35 -12.11 3.11 -6.47
N VAL A 36 -10.98 3.71 -6.84
CA VAL A 36 -10.78 4.23 -8.20
C VAL A 36 -10.44 3.08 -9.14
N GLN A 37 -11.15 3.01 -10.27
CA GLN A 37 -10.97 1.99 -11.29
C GLN A 37 -10.62 2.62 -12.64
N LEU A 38 -9.56 2.13 -13.27
CA LEU A 38 -9.14 2.57 -14.59
C LEU A 38 -9.50 1.54 -15.65
N GLN A 39 -10.79 1.52 -16.02
CA GLN A 39 -11.32 0.55 -16.98
C GLN A 39 -10.64 0.61 -18.36
N LYS A 40 -10.23 1.82 -18.77
CA LYS A 40 -9.51 2.04 -20.03
C LYS A 40 -8.02 1.68 -19.98
N ALA A 41 -7.43 1.53 -18.80
CA ALA A 41 -6.01 1.19 -18.68
C ALA A 41 -5.80 -0.33 -18.75
N PRO A 42 -4.74 -0.81 -19.43
CA PRO A 42 -4.34 -2.21 -19.36
C PRO A 42 -3.98 -2.60 -17.91
N ALA A 43 -4.30 -3.83 -17.51
CA ALA A 43 -3.85 -4.35 -16.22
C ALA A 43 -2.31 -4.48 -16.22
N GLY A 44 -1.68 -4.09 -15.12
CA GLY A 44 -0.23 -4.05 -14.97
C GLY A 44 0.42 -2.73 -15.41
N SER A 45 -0.30 -1.82 -16.08
CA SER A 45 0.20 -0.48 -16.37
C SER A 45 0.36 0.36 -15.09
N SER A 46 1.30 1.29 -15.12
CA SER A 46 1.47 2.32 -14.10
C SER A 46 1.19 3.71 -14.66
N PHE A 47 0.66 4.60 -13.82
CA PHE A 47 0.46 5.99 -14.16
C PHE A 47 0.76 6.88 -12.96
N GLU A 48 1.04 8.15 -13.23
CA GLU A 48 1.34 9.14 -12.20
C GLU A 48 0.16 10.09 -12.00
N HIS A 49 -0.08 10.45 -10.75
CA HIS A 49 -1.09 11.43 -10.33
C HIS A 49 -0.39 12.50 -9.49
N ALA A 50 -0.27 13.70 -10.04
CA ALA A 50 0.33 14.83 -9.35
C ALA A 50 -0.76 15.74 -8.79
N PHE A 51 -0.67 16.10 -7.51
CA PHE A 51 -1.61 16.98 -6.83
C PHE A 51 -0.92 17.84 -5.77
N ILE A 52 -1.59 18.92 -5.38
CA ILE A 52 -1.15 19.77 -4.26
C ILE A 52 -1.80 19.25 -3.00
N THR A 53 -0.97 18.93 -2.01
CA THR A 53 -1.39 18.45 -0.69
C THR A 53 -1.96 19.58 0.15
N SER A 54 -2.64 19.25 1.25
CA SER A 54 -3.21 20.26 2.17
C SER A 54 -2.15 21.17 2.81
N THR A 55 -0.89 20.75 2.86
CA THR A 55 0.25 21.55 3.37
C THR A 55 0.84 22.49 2.32
N GLY A 56 0.41 22.39 1.06
CA GLY A 56 0.91 23.19 -0.06
C GLY A 56 2.01 22.52 -0.88
N ASP A 57 2.51 21.37 -0.43
CA ASP A 57 3.52 20.59 -1.15
C ASP A 57 2.95 19.87 -2.37
N ARG A 58 3.76 19.68 -3.40
CA ARG A 58 3.39 18.89 -4.58
C ARG A 58 3.73 17.43 -4.35
N ALA A 59 2.70 16.58 -4.28
CA ALA A 59 2.85 15.14 -4.23
C ALA A 59 2.66 14.54 -5.62
N ILE A 60 3.55 13.61 -6.00
CA ILE A 60 3.47 12.85 -7.24
C ILE A 60 3.35 11.38 -6.85
N GLU A 61 2.19 10.80 -7.10
CA GLU A 61 1.90 9.42 -6.75
C GLU A 61 1.91 8.52 -7.98
N THR A 62 2.70 7.45 -7.93
CA THR A 62 2.69 6.40 -8.94
C THR A 62 1.75 5.28 -8.52
N TYR A 63 0.76 5.04 -9.35
CA TYR A 63 -0.24 4.01 -9.17
C TYR A 63 -0.02 2.86 -10.16
N ARG A 64 -0.32 1.65 -9.73
CA ARG A 64 -0.38 0.46 -10.60
C ARG A 64 -1.82 0.00 -10.75
N VAL A 65 -2.19 -0.31 -11.98
CA VAL A 65 -3.50 -0.89 -12.31
C VAL A 65 -3.45 -2.40 -12.08
N ASN A 66 -4.33 -2.90 -11.24
CA ASN A 66 -4.46 -4.32 -10.90
C ASN A 66 -5.31 -5.06 -11.95
N ALA A 67 -5.33 -6.39 -11.85
CA ALA A 67 -6.10 -7.26 -12.75
C ALA A 67 -7.62 -7.02 -12.64
N ASP A 68 -8.09 -6.63 -11.46
CA ASP A 68 -9.47 -6.25 -11.15
C ASP A 68 -9.79 -4.78 -11.52
N LYS A 69 -8.87 -4.11 -12.22
CA LYS A 69 -8.96 -2.71 -12.66
C LYS A 69 -8.92 -1.67 -11.54
N THR A 70 -8.75 -2.10 -10.29
CA THR A 70 -8.46 -1.18 -9.19
C THR A 70 -7.05 -0.63 -9.31
N VAL A 71 -6.78 0.48 -8.60
CA VAL A 71 -5.45 1.07 -8.54
C VAL A 71 -4.87 0.91 -7.15
N THR A 72 -3.59 0.55 -7.09
CA THR A 72 -2.82 0.52 -5.84
C THR A 72 -1.72 1.56 -5.91
N LEU A 73 -1.59 2.34 -4.85
CA LEU A 73 -0.48 3.27 -4.69
C LEU A 73 0.81 2.46 -4.48
N VAL A 74 1.78 2.64 -5.37
CA VAL A 74 3.08 1.95 -5.30
C VAL A 74 4.13 2.84 -4.68
N THR A 75 4.18 4.10 -5.12
CA THR A 75 5.18 5.07 -4.68
C THR A 75 4.54 6.45 -4.58
N ARG A 76 5.00 7.25 -3.62
CA ARG A 76 4.74 8.69 -3.54
C ARG A 76 6.08 9.41 -3.47
N ASP A 77 6.25 10.41 -4.32
CA ASP A 77 7.36 11.36 -4.28
C ASP A 77 6.82 12.73 -3.86
N HIS A 78 7.58 13.44 -3.02
CA HIS A 78 7.27 14.80 -2.61
C HIS A 78 8.25 15.74 -3.31
N SER A 79 7.74 16.52 -4.25
CA SER A 79 8.50 17.60 -4.85
C SER A 79 8.36 18.82 -3.95
N GLU A 80 9.32 19.00 -3.03
CA GLU A 80 9.58 20.30 -2.42
C GLU A 80 10.08 21.24 -3.53
N SER A 81 9.37 22.35 -3.74
CA SER A 81 9.89 23.45 -4.55
C SER A 81 10.86 24.24 -3.69
N ASN A 82 12.14 23.83 -3.66
CA ASN A 82 13.23 24.58 -3.03
C ASN A 82 13.45 25.95 -3.68
#